data_AF-A0A8J7Z303-F1
#
_entry.id   AF-A0A8J7Z303-F1
#
_cell.length_a   1.000
_cell.length_b   1.000
_cell.length_c   1.000
_cell.angle_alpha   90.00
_cell.angle_beta   90.00
_cell.angle_gamma   90.00
#
_symmetry.space_group_name_H-M   'P 1'
#
loop_
_entity.id
_entity.type
_entity.pdbx_description
1 polymer ?
#
loop_
_entity_poly.entity_id
_entity_poly.type
_entity_poly.pdbx_seq_one_letter_code
_entity_poly.pdbx_strand_id
1 'polypeptide(L)'
;MGMPCEVNCILKLSAGTGYPTKLVLHSEHQATKPGYRIFAIDLPIPLVDENWLTHADVVIDHLAWQQKQTQLTFRIVRIYTQPFAMKEV
;
A
#
# COMPACT_ATOMS: atom_id res chain seq x y z
N MET A 1 21.61 4.70 19.75
CA MET A 1 21.14 5.11 18.40
C MET A 1 20.04 4.15 18.00
N GLY A 2 18.84 4.64 17.66
CA GLY A 2 17.68 3.81 17.33
C GLY A 2 17.45 3.64 15.82
N MET A 3 16.58 2.71 15.45
CA MET A 3 16.12 2.49 14.08
C MET A 3 14.69 3.02 13.92
N PRO A 4 14.48 4.21 13.32
CA PRO A 4 13.13 4.76 13.15
C PRO A 4 12.39 4.00 12.04
N CYS A 5 11.25 3.41 12.38
CA CYS A 5 10.36 2.71 11.45
C CYS A 5 8.91 3.12 11.68
N GLU A 6 8.09 3.08 10.62
CA GLU A 6 6.64 3.31 10.66
C GLU A 6 5.91 2.00 10.38
N VAL A 7 4.95 1.61 11.22
CA VAL A 7 4.11 0.42 10.98
C VAL A 7 2.85 0.88 10.24
N ASN A 8 2.58 0.27 9.10
CA ASN A 8 1.43 0.59 8.27
C ASN A 8 0.52 -0.64 8.09
N CYS A 9 -0.74 -0.49 8.49
CA CYS A 9 -1.80 -1.48 8.27
C CYS A 9 -2.63 -1.20 7.00
N ILE A 10 -2.33 -0.10 6.31
CA ILE A 10 -2.93 0.30 5.03
C ILE A 10 -1.86 0.73 4.05
N LEU A 11 -2.10 0.46 2.78
CA LEU A 11 -1.27 0.96 1.69
C LEU A 11 -1.89 2.24 1.13
N LYS A 12 -1.61 3.39 1.76
CA LYS A 12 -2.01 4.69 1.21
C LYS A 12 -1.09 5.07 0.06
N LEU A 13 -1.56 5.24 -1.18
CA LEU A 13 -0.72 5.67 -2.31
C LEU A 13 -1.26 6.96 -2.94
N SER A 14 -0.34 7.67 -3.58
CA SER A 14 -0.55 8.82 -4.46
C SER A 14 -0.12 8.46 -5.88
N ALA A 15 -0.55 9.25 -6.87
CA ALA A 15 -0.10 9.03 -8.25
C ALA A 15 1.43 9.00 -8.37
N GLY A 16 2.14 9.84 -7.59
CA GLY A 16 3.60 9.89 -7.57
C GLY A 16 4.30 8.79 -6.77
N THR A 17 3.58 8.01 -5.95
CA THR A 17 4.15 6.90 -5.15
C THR A 17 3.82 5.52 -5.71
N GLY A 18 3.19 5.46 -6.88
CA GLY A 18 2.86 4.20 -7.57
C GLY A 18 1.41 3.76 -7.42
N TYR A 19 0.46 4.70 -7.22
CA TYR A 19 -0.96 4.35 -7.28
C TYR A 19 -1.32 3.82 -8.69
N PRO A 20 -1.95 2.63 -8.82
CA PRO A 20 -2.29 2.05 -10.12
C PRO A 20 -3.25 2.93 -10.93
N THR A 21 -2.95 3.16 -12.22
CA THR A 21 -3.87 3.90 -13.10
C THR A 21 -5.19 3.15 -13.35
N LYS A 22 -5.15 1.81 -13.29
CA LYS A 22 -6.32 0.93 -13.36
C LYS A 22 -6.19 -0.16 -12.31
N LEU A 23 -7.28 -0.39 -11.57
CA LEU A 23 -7.39 -1.50 -10.64
C LEU A 23 -7.84 -2.73 -11.40
N VAL A 24 -6.94 -3.71 -11.56
CA VAL A 24 -7.23 -4.99 -12.21
C VAL A 24 -6.96 -6.10 -11.21
N LEU A 25 -7.91 -7.02 -11.05
CA LEU A 25 -7.76 -8.12 -10.11
C LEU A 25 -6.51 -8.96 -10.46
N HIS A 26 -5.73 -9.33 -9.45
CA HIS A 26 -4.48 -10.08 -9.54
C HIS A 26 -3.34 -9.40 -10.32
N SER A 27 -3.52 -8.16 -10.76
CA SER A 27 -2.41 -7.40 -11.35
C SER A 27 -1.39 -7.01 -10.28
N GLU A 28 -0.11 -7.14 -10.63
CA GLU A 28 1.03 -6.76 -9.81
C GLU A 28 1.42 -5.30 -10.09
N HIS A 29 1.77 -4.58 -9.02
CA HIS A 29 2.17 -3.18 -9.06
C HIS A 29 3.36 -2.95 -8.14
N GLN A 30 4.08 -1.87 -8.42
CA GLN A 30 5.18 -1.41 -7.58
C GLN A 30 4.87 -0.04 -6.99
N ALA A 31 5.22 0.14 -5.72
CA ALA A 31 5.09 1.40 -5.02
C ALA A 31 6.35 1.73 -4.24
N THR A 32 6.61 3.03 -4.07
CA THR A 32 7.72 3.52 -3.27
C THR A 32 7.22 4.45 -2.19
N LYS A 33 7.75 4.29 -0.99
CA LYS A 33 7.41 5.09 0.18
C LYS A 33 8.66 5.67 0.85
N PRO A 34 8.59 6.91 1.36
CA PRO A 34 9.68 7.46 2.14
C PRO A 34 9.75 6.81 3.52
N GLY A 35 10.97 6.67 4.03
CA GLY A 35 11.29 6.04 5.32
C GLY A 35 11.29 4.51 5.27
N TYR A 36 11.70 3.91 6.39
CA TYR A 36 11.59 2.47 6.61
C TYR A 36 10.21 2.15 7.16
N ARG A 37 9.43 1.41 6.38
CA ARG A 37 8.05 1.07 6.72
C ARG A 37 7.88 -0.43 6.84
N ILE A 38 7.11 -0.82 7.83
CA ILE A 38 6.75 -2.20 8.12
C ILE A 38 5.32 -2.39 7.65
N PHE A 39 5.12 -3.38 6.79
CA PHE A 39 3.82 -3.83 6.33
C PHE A 39 3.68 -5.32 6.56
N ALA A 40 2.43 -5.80 6.63
CA ALA A 40 2.16 -7.23 6.60
C ALA A 40 2.41 -7.76 5.17
N ILE A 41 3.24 -8.81 5.06
CA ILE A 41 3.49 -9.56 3.82
C ILE A 41 2.52 -10.75 3.79
N ASP A 42 2.08 -11.16 2.59
CA ASP A 42 1.15 -12.27 2.37
C ASP A 42 -0.24 -12.14 3.01
N LEU A 43 -0.55 -10.97 3.57
CA LEU A 43 -1.85 -10.66 4.17
C LEU A 43 -2.54 -9.50 3.43
N PRO A 44 -3.87 -9.57 3.24
CA PRO A 44 -4.62 -8.52 2.59
C PRO A 44 -4.67 -7.27 3.46
N ILE A 45 -4.28 -6.12 2.90
CA ILE A 45 -4.41 -4.80 3.51
C ILE A 45 -5.15 -3.84 2.56
N PRO A 46 -5.87 -2.83 3.08
CA PRO A 46 -6.56 -1.85 2.27
C PRO A 46 -5.61 -0.99 1.43
N LEU A 47 -5.91 -0.83 0.14
CA LEU A 47 -5.34 0.17 -0.76
C LEU A 47 -6.17 1.44 -0.67
N VAL A 48 -5.52 2.51 -0.21
CA VAL A 48 -6.15 3.80 0.09
C VAL A 48 -5.57 4.89 -0.79
N ASP A 49 -6.41 5.79 -1.30
CA ASP A 49 -5.98 6.92 -2.10
C ASP A 49 -5.55 8.14 -1.25
N GLU A 50 -5.23 9.25 -1.92
CA GLU A 50 -4.86 10.51 -1.28
C GLU A 50 -5.97 11.08 -0.37
N ASN A 51 -7.23 10.83 -0.76
CA ASN A 51 -8.46 11.28 -0.10
C ASN A 51 -8.92 10.36 1.03
N TRP A 52 -8.10 9.38 1.43
CA TRP A 52 -8.43 8.40 2.46
C TRP A 52 -9.62 7.48 2.11
N LEU A 53 -9.86 7.26 0.82
CA LEU A 53 -10.86 6.32 0.34
C LEU A 53 -10.21 4.98 0.01
N THR A 54 -10.82 3.91 0.50
CA THR A 54 -10.41 2.53 0.22
C THR A 54 -11.04 2.07 -1.09
N HIS A 55 -10.22 1.64 -2.04
CA HIS A 55 -10.68 1.19 -3.37
C HIS A 55 -10.51 -0.31 -3.61
N ALA A 56 -9.55 -0.93 -2.92
CA ALA A 56 -9.21 -2.33 -3.10
C ALA A 56 -8.56 -2.91 -1.83
N ASP A 57 -8.47 -4.23 -1.76
CA ASP A 57 -7.52 -4.90 -0.88
C ASP A 57 -6.35 -5.42 -1.73
N VAL A 58 -5.15 -5.31 -1.19
CA VAL A 58 -3.90 -5.74 -1.82
C VAL A 58 -3.13 -6.66 -0.89
N VAL A 59 -2.36 -7.57 -1.48
CA VAL A 59 -1.35 -8.36 -0.76
C VAL A 59 0.02 -7.86 -1.19
N ILE A 60 0.89 -7.58 -0.23
CA ILE A 60 2.28 -7.25 -0.49
C ILE A 60 3.04 -8.58 -0.64
N ASP A 61 3.64 -8.79 -1.79
CA ASP A 61 4.42 -9.99 -2.12
C ASP A 61 5.92 -9.76 -1.87
N HIS A 62 6.40 -8.50 -1.96
CA HIS A 62 7.80 -8.16 -1.70
C HIS A 62 7.95 -6.77 -1.06
N LEU A 63 8.89 -6.65 -0.12
CA LEU A 63 9.24 -5.39 0.55
C LEU A 63 10.77 -5.29 0.69
N ALA A 64 11.33 -4.18 0.23
CA ALA A 64 12.75 -3.89 0.37
C ALA A 64 12.98 -2.50 0.96
N TRP A 65 13.92 -2.40 1.90
CA TRP A 65 14.43 -1.14 2.43
C TRP A 65 15.74 -0.75 1.76
N GLN A 66 15.76 0.41 1.12
CA GLN A 66 16.96 0.92 0.46
C GLN A 66 16.98 2.44 0.53
N GLN A 67 18.13 3.04 0.83
CA GLN A 67 18.33 4.50 0.77
C GLN A 67 17.24 5.32 1.51
N LYS A 68 16.84 4.90 2.72
CA LYS A 68 15.75 5.52 3.51
C LYS A 68 14.38 5.50 2.81
N GLN A 69 14.14 4.52 1.96
CA GLN A 69 12.87 4.28 1.28
C GLN A 69 12.44 2.83 1.47
N THR A 70 11.14 2.60 1.34
CA THR A 70 10.53 1.29 1.27
C THR A 70 9.96 1.09 -0.13
N GLN A 71 10.50 0.11 -0.85
CA GLN A 71 9.98 -0.34 -2.13
C GLN A 71 9.08 -1.55 -1.88
N LEU A 72 7.92 -1.56 -2.52
CA LEU A 72 6.88 -2.56 -2.34
C LEU A 72 6.49 -3.12 -3.70
N THR A 73 6.30 -4.43 -3.76
CA THR A 73 5.59 -5.11 -4.83
C THR A 73 4.34 -5.73 -4.25
N PHE A 74 3.19 -5.46 -4.86
CA PHE A 74 1.91 -5.90 -4.34
C PHE A 74 0.96 -6.27 -5.48
N ARG A 75 0.00 -7.12 -5.17
CA ARG A 75 -1.07 -7.52 -6.08
C ARG A 75 -2.44 -7.19 -5.54
N ILE A 76 -3.35 -6.84 -6.43
CA ILE A 76 -4.75 -6.56 -6.07
C ILE A 76 -5.48 -7.88 -5.88
N VAL A 77 -6.09 -8.09 -4.71
CA VAL A 77 -6.84 -9.32 -4.39
C VAL A 77 -8.34 -9.10 -4.26
N ARG A 78 -8.77 -7.85 -4.09
CA ARG A 78 -10.19 -7.46 -4.07
C ARG A 78 -10.34 -6.05 -4.60
N ILE A 79 -11.41 -5.77 -5.34
CA ILE A 79 -11.78 -4.42 -5.77
C ILE A 79 -13.18 -4.14 -5.24
N TYR A 80 -13.38 -2.97 -4.63
CA TYR A 80 -14.68 -2.56 -4.13
C TYR A 80 -15.47 -1.82 -5.22
N THR A 81 -16.76 -2.14 -5.34
CA THR A 81 -17.66 -1.48 -6.31
C THR A 81 -17.84 0.00 -6.01
N GLN A 82 -17.81 0.37 -4.73
CA GLN A 82 -17.89 1.75 -4.26
C GLN A 82 -16.78 2.00 -3.25
N PRO A 83 -15.96 3.05 -3.44
CA PRO A 83 -14.95 3.43 -2.46
C PRO A 83 -15.61 3.90 -1.17
N PHE A 84 -14.98 3.61 -0.03
CA PHE A 84 -15.48 4.03 1.28
C PHE A 84 -14.35 4.64 2.12
N ALA A 85 -14.71 5.60 2.97
CA ALA A 85 -13.76 6.21 3.88
C ALA A 85 -13.31 5.19 4.92
N MET A 86 -12.00 5.11 5.15
CA MET A 86 -11.49 4.36 6.29
C MET A 86 -11.84 5.15 7.55
N LYS A 87 -12.66 4.57 8.43
CA LYS A 87 -13.08 5.23 9.67
C LYS A 87 -11.85 5.43 10.56
N GLU A 88 -11.59 6.66 10.98
CA GLU A 88 -10.66 6.93 12.09
C GLU A 88 -11.19 6.19 13.32
N VAL A 89 -10.38 5.28 13.86
CA VAL A 89 -10.59 4.68 15.19
C VAL A 89 -9.67 5.42 16.15
#